data_AF-A0A101EBE1-F1
#
_entry.id   AF-A0A101EBE1-F1
#
_cell.length_a   1.000
_cell.length_b   1.000
_cell.length_c   1.000
_cell.angle_alpha   90.00
_cell.angle_beta   90.00
_cell.angle_gamma   90.00
#
_symmetry.space_group_name_H-M   'P 1'
#
loop_
_entity.id
_entity.type
_entity.pdbx_description
1 polymer ?
#
loop_
_entity_poly.entity_id
_entity_poly.type
_entity_poly.pdbx_seq_one_letter_code
_entity_poly.pdbx_strand_id
1 'polypeptide(L)'
;MKKYPPDTDDLEVLAKFFDETDITELEGLEVINKRPQRQMVAVTVRLPKEDLDELKRRAKVLGLGYTSLIRAAVRRFVTSKPS
;
A
#
# COMPACT_ATOMS: atom_id res chain seq x y z
N MET A 1 -14.26 -16.46 -17.81
CA MET A 1 -13.36 -15.27 -17.89
C MET A 1 -12.75 -15.09 -16.51
N LYS A 2 -11.41 -15.05 -16.37
CA LYS A 2 -10.77 -14.88 -15.05
C LYS A 2 -11.18 -13.54 -14.44
N LYS A 3 -11.93 -13.56 -13.33
CA LYS A 3 -12.29 -12.36 -12.56
C LYS A 3 -11.09 -12.00 -11.69
N TYR A 4 -10.31 -11.01 -12.11
CA TYR A 4 -9.28 -10.43 -11.26
C TYR A 4 -9.91 -9.41 -10.32
N PRO A 5 -9.34 -9.20 -9.11
CA PRO A 5 -9.75 -8.10 -8.26
C PRO A 5 -9.66 -6.78 -9.04
N PRO A 6 -10.63 -5.86 -8.85
CA PRO A 6 -10.56 -4.54 -9.46
C PRO A 6 -9.28 -3.82 -8.99
N ASP A 7 -8.56 -3.20 -9.92
CA ASP A 7 -7.40 -2.36 -9.61
C ASP A 7 -7.86 -1.02 -9.04
N THR A 8 -8.14 -1.01 -7.73
CA THR A 8 -8.66 0.14 -6.98
C THR A 8 -8.13 0.16 -5.55
N ASP A 9 -7.98 1.37 -4.99
CA ASP A 9 -7.67 1.59 -3.58
C ASP A 9 -8.94 1.68 -2.70
N ASP A 10 -10.13 1.49 -3.30
CA ASP A 10 -11.42 1.52 -2.61
C ASP A 10 -11.70 0.21 -1.87
N LEU A 11 -11.78 0.30 -0.53
CA LEU A 11 -11.97 -0.84 0.36
C LEU A 11 -13.34 -1.50 0.23
N GLU A 12 -14.40 -0.73 -0.07
CA GLU A 12 -15.77 -1.28 -0.18
C GLU A 12 -15.91 -2.11 -1.44
N VAL A 13 -15.33 -1.62 -2.54
CA VAL A 13 -15.30 -2.32 -3.83
C VAL A 13 -14.48 -3.61 -3.74
N LEU A 14 -13.35 -3.58 -3.02
CA LEU A 14 -12.56 -4.78 -2.76
C LEU A 14 -13.29 -5.78 -1.85
N ALA A 15 -13.91 -5.31 -0.77
CA ALA A 15 -14.68 -6.17 0.14
C ALA A 15 -15.80 -6.91 -0.59
N LYS A 16 -16.60 -6.19 -1.37
CA LYS A 16 -17.67 -6.77 -2.19
C LYS A 16 -17.14 -7.81 -3.17
N PHE A 17 -16.00 -7.54 -3.82
CA PHE A 17 -15.38 -8.50 -4.73
C PHE A 17 -15.02 -9.81 -4.02
N PHE A 18 -14.42 -9.75 -2.82
CA PHE A 18 -14.01 -10.96 -2.10
C PHE A 18 -15.18 -11.71 -1.45
N ASP A 19 -16.23 -11.02 -1.03
CA ASP A 19 -17.45 -11.64 -0.51
C ASP A 19 -18.24 -12.39 -1.60
N GLU A 20 -18.23 -11.88 -2.84
CA GLU A 20 -18.93 -12.46 -3.98
C GLU A 20 -18.08 -13.48 -4.76
N THR A 21 -16.78 -13.59 -4.48
CA THR A 21 -15.88 -14.51 -5.19
C THR A 21 -15.85 -15.86 -4.49
N ASP A 22 -16.40 -16.87 -5.15
CA ASP A 22 -16.29 -18.25 -4.69
C ASP A 22 -14.83 -18.74 -4.81
N ILE A 23 -14.21 -18.98 -3.66
CA ILE A 23 -12.81 -19.39 -3.54
C ILE A 23 -12.55 -20.82 -4.03
N THR A 24 -13.59 -21.58 -4.35
CA THR A 24 -13.47 -22.94 -4.91
C THR A 24 -12.92 -22.96 -6.34
N GLU A 25 -13.03 -21.87 -7.11
CA GLU A 25 -12.40 -21.75 -8.44
C GLU A 25 -10.87 -21.47 -8.38
N LEU A 26 -10.30 -21.31 -7.18
CA LEU A 26 -8.88 -20.99 -6.98
C LEU A 26 -7.97 -22.25 -6.95
N GLU A 27 -8.54 -23.47 -6.92
CA GLU A 27 -7.77 -24.73 -6.80
C GLU A 27 -6.80 -25.00 -7.96
N GLY A 28 -6.94 -24.30 -9.10
CA GLY A 28 -6.09 -24.44 -10.28
C GLY A 28 -5.25 -23.20 -10.64
N LEU A 29 -5.24 -22.16 -9.80
CA LEU A 29 -4.46 -20.95 -10.10
C LEU A 29 -2.99 -21.15 -9.77
N GLU A 30 -2.12 -20.89 -10.75
CA GLU A 30 -0.69 -20.77 -10.49
C GLU A 30 -0.46 -19.67 -9.45
N VAL A 31 0.17 -20.06 -8.34
CA VAL A 31 0.62 -19.10 -7.33
C VAL A 31 1.70 -18.23 -7.96
N ILE A 32 1.34 -17.02 -8.36
CA ILE A 32 2.29 -16.01 -8.81
C ILE A 32 3.08 -15.54 -7.57
N ASN A 33 4.10 -16.30 -7.21
CA ASN A 33 4.96 -16.05 -6.05
C ASN A 33 5.90 -14.84 -6.25
N LYS A 34 5.97 -14.29 -7.46
CA LYS A 34 6.84 -13.16 -7.78
C LYS A 34 6.05 -11.87 -7.65
N ARG A 35 6.05 -11.28 -6.44
CA ARG A 35 5.82 -9.84 -6.32
C ARG A 35 6.81 -9.14 -7.26
N PRO A 36 6.38 -8.18 -8.09
CA PRO A 36 7.29 -7.44 -8.95
C PRO A 36 8.38 -6.83 -8.05
N GLN A 37 9.63 -7.23 -8.31
CA GLN A 37 10.75 -6.80 -7.49
C GLN A 37 11.01 -5.32 -7.76
N ARG A 38 10.40 -4.46 -6.95
CA ARG A 38 10.66 -3.02 -7.01
C ARG A 38 12.07 -2.79 -6.51
N GLN A 39 12.94 -2.25 -7.37
CA GLN A 39 14.24 -1.76 -6.94
C GLN A 39 14.02 -0.61 -5.95
N MET A 40 14.56 -0.76 -4.75
CA MET A 40 14.48 0.26 -3.71
C MET A 40 15.81 0.97 -3.60
N VAL A 41 15.78 2.31 -3.59
CA VAL A 41 16.95 3.15 -3.40
C VAL A 41 16.92 3.73 -1.98
N ALA A 42 18.09 3.75 -1.32
CA ALA A 42 18.25 4.40 -0.03
C ALA A 42 18.47 5.90 -0.23
N VAL A 43 17.73 6.72 0.51
CA VAL A 43 17.86 8.18 0.52
C VAL A 43 17.93 8.65 1.96
N THR A 44 18.80 9.61 2.26
CA THR A 44 18.92 10.22 3.58
C THR A 44 18.41 11.66 3.51
N VAL A 45 17.50 12.02 4.40
CA VAL A 45 16.95 13.38 4.53
C VAL A 45 17.12 13.82 5.98
N ARG A 46 17.49 15.09 6.19
CA ARG A 46 17.54 15.70 7.51
C ARG A 46 16.19 16.38 7.78
N LEU A 47 15.58 16.05 8.91
CA LEU A 47 14.33 16.63 9.38
C LEU A 47 14.55 17.27 10.75
N PRO A 48 13.81 18.34 11.08
CA PRO A 48 13.71 18.80 12.47
C PRO A 48 13.30 17.64 13.40
N LYS A 49 13.83 17.66 14.62
CA LYS A 49 13.54 16.61 15.61
C LYS A 49 12.05 16.53 15.92
N GLU A 50 11.41 17.69 16.05
CA GLU A 50 9.99 17.83 16.37
C GLU A 50 9.09 17.17 15.33
N ASP A 51 9.41 17.32 14.04
CA ASP A 51 8.67 16.70 12.94
C ASP A 51 8.81 15.18 12.95
N LEU A 52 10.01 14.67 13.27
CA LEU A 52 10.23 13.23 13.39
C LEU A 52 9.43 12.62 14.55
N ASP A 53 9.35 13.33 15.67
CA ASP A 53 8.60 12.88 16.84
C ASP A 53 7.07 12.91 16.58
N GLU A 54 6.57 13.93 15.89
CA GLU A 54 5.19 13.98 15.39
C GLU A 54 4.90 12.81 14.43
N LEU A 55 5.78 12.55 13.46
CA LEU A 55 5.65 11.44 12.53
C LEU A 55 5.54 10.09 13.25
N LYS A 56 6.39 9.85 14.25
CA LYS A 56 6.35 8.62 15.05
C LYS A 56 5.02 8.48 15.80
N ARG A 57 4.52 9.55 16.40
CA ARG A 57 3.25 9.53 17.11
C ARG A 57 2.08 9.26 16.16
N ARG A 58 2.01 9.94 15.01
CA ARG A 58 0.97 9.68 14.00
C ARG A 58 1.03 8.25 13.48
N ALA A 59 2.23 7.76 13.20
CA ALA A 59 2.41 6.38 12.74
C ALA A 59 1.91 5.37 13.77
N LYS A 60 2.18 5.60 15.07
CA LYS A 60 1.67 4.76 16.16
C LYS A 60 0.14 4.74 16.22
N VAL A 61 -0.51 5.90 16.09
CA VAL A 61 -1.98 5.99 16.06
C VAL A 61 -2.56 5.22 14.87
N LEU A 62 -1.87 5.23 13.74
CA LEU A 62 -2.26 4.50 12.52
C LEU A 62 -1.86 3.01 12.53
N GLY A 63 -1.17 2.53 13.57
CA GLY A 63 -0.65 1.15 13.61
C GLY A 63 0.46 0.85 12.59
N LEU A 64 1.16 1.89 12.10
CA LEU A 64 2.18 1.79 11.06
C LEU A 64 3.58 2.08 11.63
N GLY A 65 4.61 1.51 11.01
CA GLY A 65 5.98 1.99 11.18
C GLY A 65 6.13 3.40 10.61
N TYR A 66 6.85 4.30 11.30
CA TYR A 66 7.03 5.69 10.85
C TYR A 66 7.70 5.80 9.47
N THR A 67 8.58 4.86 9.12
CA THR A 67 9.19 4.78 7.78
C THR A 67 8.19 4.37 6.70
N SER A 68 7.19 3.54 7.03
CA SER A 68 6.08 3.21 6.13
C SER A 68 5.18 4.42 5.90
N LEU A 69 4.91 5.21 6.95
CA LEU A 69 4.18 6.47 6.83
C LEU A 69 4.91 7.47 5.93
N ILE A 70 6.24 7.62 6.09
CA ILE A 70 7.06 8.46 5.21
C ILE A 70 6.95 7.98 3.76
N ARG A 71 7.07 6.67 3.51
CA ARG A 71 6.95 6.10 2.16
C ARG A 71 5.59 6.37 1.53
N ALA A 72 4.52 6.25 2.31
CA ALA A 72 3.16 6.55 1.86
C ALA A 72 2.99 8.04 1.52
N ALA A 73 3.52 8.94 2.35
CA ALA A 73 3.49 10.38 2.10
C ALA A 73 4.23 10.74 0.81
N VAL A 74 5.45 10.21 0.61
CA VAL A 74 6.22 10.41 -0.62
C VAL A 74 5.47 9.87 -1.83
N ARG A 75 4.89 8.66 -1.73
CA ARG A 75 4.10 8.08 -2.83
C ARG A 75 2.93 8.98 -3.19
N ARG A 76 2.14 9.42 -2.19
CA ARG A 76 0.99 10.30 -2.38
C ARG A 76 1.38 11.60 -3.06
N PHE A 77 2.48 12.22 -2.63
CA PHE A 77 3.00 13.44 -3.24
C PHE A 77 3.40 13.26 -4.71
N VAL A 78 4.03 12.13 -5.05
CA VAL A 78 4.45 11.84 -6.43
C VAL A 78 3.26 11.45 -7.33
N THR A 79 2.23 10.79 -6.80
CA THR A 79 1.07 10.34 -7.59
C THR A 79 -0.05 11.36 -7.68
N SER A 80 -0.12 12.35 -6.79
CA SER A 80 -1.03 13.47 -6.96
C SER A 80 -0.63 14.26 -8.20
N LYS A 81 -1.52 14.33 -9.22
CA LYS A 81 -1.32 15.20 -10.38
C LYS A 81 -1.11 16.64 -9.88
N PRO A 82 -0.09 17.37 -10.37
CA PRO A 82 -0.06 18.81 -10.18
C PRO A 82 -1.32 19.39 -10.84
N SER A 83 -2.06 20.21 -10.09
CA SER A 83 -3.18 20.99 -10.62
C SER A 83 -2.69 22.03 -11.62
#